data_AF-A0A379FTW5-F1
#
_entry.id   AF-A0A379FTW5-F1
#
_cell.length_a   1.000
_cell.length_b   1.000
_cell.length_c   1.000
_cell.angle_alpha   90.00
_cell.angle_beta   90.00
_cell.angle_gamma   90.00
#
_symmetry.space_group_name_H-M   'P 1'
#
loop_
_entity.id
_entity.type
_entity.pdbx_description
1 polymer ?
#
loop_
_entity_poly.entity_id
_entity_poly.type
_entity_poly.pdbx_seq_one_letter_code
_entity_poly.pdbx_strand_id
1 'polypeptide(L)'
;MSRAGESLLLQQAIVLPEGQQGYWQLPVQVQVNGQGVKVTAEETSLGVRLTLPAAGDTVSVVPTGAAKLFLPAAYRGDIAMTLRITGDVPE
;
A
#
# COMPACT_ATOMS: atom_id res chain seq x y z
N MET A 1 -18.30 -15.16 13.77
CA MET A 1 -18.79 -13.89 13.21
C MET A 1 -17.61 -13.15 12.60
N SER A 2 -17.59 -13.00 11.27
CA SER A 2 -16.51 -12.35 10.51
C SER A 2 -16.78 -10.85 10.42
N ARG A 3 -15.82 -10.00 10.82
CA ARG A 3 -15.96 -8.52 10.85
C ARG A 3 -15.52 -7.91 9.51
N ALA A 4 -16.17 -6.81 9.12
CA ALA A 4 -15.87 -6.05 7.91
C ALA A 4 -14.38 -5.60 7.80
N GLY A 5 -13.89 -5.52 6.55
CA GLY A 5 -12.67 -4.80 6.13
C GLY A 5 -11.38 -5.09 6.90
N GLU A 6 -10.68 -6.18 6.59
CA GLU A 6 -9.33 -6.45 7.09
C GLU A 6 -8.34 -5.36 6.62
N SER A 7 -7.42 -4.97 7.51
CA SER A 7 -6.31 -4.09 7.14
C SER A 7 -5.23 -4.89 6.39
N LEU A 8 -4.77 -4.34 5.27
CA LEU A 8 -3.66 -4.83 4.46
C LEU A 8 -2.41 -4.05 4.82
N LEU A 9 -1.26 -4.72 4.84
CA LEU A 9 0.02 -4.03 4.99
C LEU A 9 0.62 -3.84 3.60
N LEU A 10 0.61 -2.61 3.10
CA LEU A 10 1.38 -2.27 1.91
C LEU A 10 2.84 -2.19 2.33
N GLN A 11 3.70 -2.97 1.68
CA GLN A 11 5.14 -2.89 1.85
C GLN A 11 5.76 -2.61 0.50
N GLN A 12 6.75 -1.74 0.46
CA GLN A 12 7.54 -1.54 -0.75
C GLN A 12 8.98 -1.25 -0.38
N ALA A 13 9.87 -1.94 -1.10
CA ALA A 13 11.30 -1.73 -1.01
C ALA A 13 11.65 -0.34 -1.53
N ILE A 14 12.63 0.28 -0.89
CA ILE A 14 13.25 1.52 -1.35
C ILE A 14 14.73 1.26 -1.57
N VAL A 15 15.24 1.74 -2.70
CA VAL A 15 16.68 1.75 -2.98
C VAL A 15 17.23 3.03 -2.41
N LEU A 16 18.11 2.88 -1.43
CA LEU A 16 18.84 3.99 -0.82
C LEU A 16 20.13 4.25 -1.62
N PRO A 17 20.74 5.44 -1.45
CA PRO A 17 22.10 5.71 -1.91
C PRO A 17 23.06 4.55 -1.62
N GLU A 18 24.05 4.39 -2.52
CA GLU A 18 25.09 3.36 -2.42
C GLU A 18 24.56 1.91 -2.49
N GLY A 19 23.33 1.72 -2.97
CA GLY A 19 22.73 0.39 -3.16
C GLY A 19 22.23 -0.26 -1.87
N GLN A 20 22.17 0.50 -0.76
CA GLN A 20 21.54 0.02 0.46
C GLN A 20 20.03 -0.19 0.26
N GLN A 21 19.47 -1.12 1.02
CA GLN A 21 18.03 -1.43 0.96
C GLN A 21 17.33 -0.95 2.22
N GLY A 22 16.19 -0.30 2.03
CA GLY A 22 15.20 -0.08 3.06
C GLY A 22 13.84 -0.55 2.58
N TYR A 23 12.85 -0.41 3.43
CA TYR A 23 11.46 -0.59 3.02
C TYR A 23 10.55 0.29 3.86
N TRP A 24 9.39 0.62 3.31
CA TRP A 24 8.33 1.25 4.06
C TRP A 24 7.15 0.30 4.19
N GLN A 25 6.37 0.52 5.24
CA GLN A 25 5.15 -0.20 5.52
C GLN A 25 4.02 0.77 5.85
N LEU A 26 2.83 0.53 5.30
CA LEU A 26 1.62 1.27 5.65
C LEU A 26 0.43 0.31 5.76
N PRO A 27 -0.17 0.18 6.95
CA PRO A 27 -1.43 -0.52 7.09
C PRO A 27 -2.55 0.34 6.47
N VAL A 28 -3.33 -0.27 5.59
CA VAL A 28 -4.46 0.35 4.88
C VAL A 28 -5.69 -0.52 4.93
N GLN A 29 -6.86 0.09 4.81
CA GLN A 29 -8.12 -0.60 4.51
C GLN A 29 -8.61 -0.10 3.16
N VAL A 30 -9.08 -1.03 2.32
CA VAL A 30 -9.73 -0.69 1.06
C VAL A 30 -11.21 -0.55 1.30
N GLN A 31 -11.79 0.51 0.78
CA GLN A 31 -13.22 0.75 0.83
C GLN A 31 -13.78 0.84 -0.59
N VAL A 32 -14.93 0.21 -0.80
CA VAL A 32 -15.72 0.33 -2.02
C VAL A 32 -17.03 1.01 -1.62
N ASN A 33 -17.33 2.14 -2.25
CA ASN A 33 -18.48 2.98 -1.90
C ASN A 33 -18.53 3.34 -0.39
N GLY A 34 -17.36 3.60 0.20
CA GLY A 34 -17.21 3.95 1.62
C GLY A 34 -17.33 2.77 2.60
N GLN A 35 -17.53 1.55 2.12
CA GLN A 35 -17.58 0.35 2.96
C GLN A 35 -16.29 -0.44 2.88
N GLY A 36 -15.72 -0.79 4.04
CA GLY A 36 -14.51 -1.61 4.14
C GLY A 36 -14.73 -3.00 3.53
N VAL A 37 -13.93 -3.33 2.52
CA VAL A 37 -13.98 -4.62 1.81
C VAL A 37 -12.71 -5.41 2.05
N LYS A 38 -12.83 -6.74 2.00
CA LYS A 38 -11.66 -7.61 1.91
C LYS A 38 -11.20 -7.64 0.46
N VAL A 39 -9.92 -7.39 0.24
CA VAL A 39 -9.30 -7.46 -1.09
C VAL A 39 -8.04 -8.32 -1.01
N THR A 40 -7.60 -8.83 -2.14
CA THR A 40 -6.29 -9.48 -2.25
C THR A 40 -5.28 -8.42 -2.71
N ALA A 41 -4.09 -8.42 -2.12
CA ALA A 41 -2.99 -7.54 -2.53
C ALA A 41 -1.82 -8.39 -3.02
N GLU A 42 -1.25 -8.00 -4.15
CA GLU A 42 -0.06 -8.62 -4.75
C GLU A 42 1.01 -7.55 -4.99
N GLU A 43 2.22 -7.77 -4.50
CA GLU A 43 3.37 -6.93 -4.83
C GLU A 43 3.87 -7.28 -6.24
N THR A 44 4.02 -6.25 -7.07
CA THR A 44 4.50 -6.34 -8.45
C THR A 44 5.68 -5.40 -8.66
N SER A 45 6.38 -5.52 -9.78
CA SER A 45 7.46 -4.59 -10.16
C SER A 45 6.99 -3.15 -10.34
N LEU A 46 5.67 -2.92 -10.50
CA LEU A 46 5.06 -1.60 -10.66
C LEU A 46 4.45 -1.04 -9.35
N GLY A 47 4.51 -1.79 -8.26
CA GLY A 47 3.86 -1.45 -6.98
C GLY A 47 2.87 -2.53 -6.53
N VAL A 48 1.89 -2.16 -5.70
CA VAL A 48 0.89 -3.10 -5.19
C VAL A 48 -0.34 -3.12 -6.09
N ARG A 49 -0.72 -4.30 -6.57
CA ARG A 49 -1.98 -4.56 -7.27
C ARG A 49 -3.04 -5.03 -6.28
N LEU A 50 -4.22 -4.41 -6.31
CA LEU A 50 -5.36 -4.77 -5.47
C LEU A 50 -6.45 -5.44 -6.31
N THR A 51 -6.92 -6.62 -5.89
CA THR A 51 -8.04 -7.32 -6.52
C THR A 51 -9.30 -7.13 -5.69
N LEU A 52 -10.25 -6.38 -6.23
CA LEU A 52 -11.51 -6.06 -5.56
C LEU A 52 -12.54 -7.19 -5.73
N PRO A 53 -13.38 -7.47 -4.71
CA PRO A 53 -14.39 -8.51 -4.78
C PRO A 53 -15.62 -8.12 -5.61
N ALA A 54 -15.83 -6.82 -5.87
CA ALA A 54 -16.95 -6.30 -6.64
C ALA A 54 -16.55 -5.02 -7.38
N ALA A 55 -17.22 -4.76 -8.50
CA ALA A 55 -17.19 -3.45 -9.14
C ALA A 55 -17.86 -2.42 -8.22
N GLY A 56 -17.30 -1.23 -8.13
CA GLY A 56 -17.90 -0.12 -7.41
C GLY A 56 -17.51 1.21 -8.02
N ASP A 57 -18.38 2.20 -7.83
CA ASP A 57 -18.25 3.51 -8.45
C ASP A 57 -17.11 4.32 -7.83
N THR A 58 -16.74 4.01 -6.58
CA THR A 58 -15.63 4.66 -5.89
C THR A 58 -14.84 3.66 -5.06
N VAL A 59 -13.52 3.68 -5.25
CA VAL A 59 -12.57 2.88 -4.47
C VAL A 59 -11.65 3.85 -3.73
N SER A 60 -11.54 3.70 -2.41
CA SER A 60 -10.58 4.45 -1.60
C SER A 60 -9.66 3.51 -0.82
N VAL A 61 -8.41 3.93 -0.66
CA VAL A 61 -7.41 3.25 0.16
C VAL A 61 -7.12 4.15 1.35
N VAL A 62 -7.52 3.72 2.54
CA VAL A 62 -7.51 4.54 3.76
C VAL A 62 -6.42 4.01 4.70
N PRO A 63 -5.46 4.84 5.14
CA PRO A 63 -4.52 4.45 6.17
C PRO A 63 -5.25 4.06 7.47
N THR A 64 -4.92 2.91 8.04
CA THR A 64 -5.48 2.45 9.33
C THR A 64 -4.49 2.56 10.49
N GLY A 65 -3.27 3.04 10.22
CA GLY A 65 -2.22 3.22 11.20
C GLY A 65 -1.07 4.06 10.66
N ALA A 66 0.01 4.15 11.45
CA ALA A 66 1.18 4.94 11.09
C ALA A 66 1.98 4.28 9.97
N ALA A 67 2.48 5.09 9.03
CA ALA A 67 3.54 4.67 8.13
C ALA A 67 4.81 4.38 8.94
N LYS A 68 5.49 3.29 8.61
CA LYS A 68 6.78 2.91 9.20
C LYS A 68 7.83 2.88 8.12
N LEU A 69 9.01 3.42 8.42
CA LEU A 69 10.16 3.41 7.55
C LEU A 69 11.27 2.61 8.22
N PHE A 70 11.80 1.62 7.51
CA PHE A 70 12.84 0.74 7.98
C PHE A 70 14.10 0.96 7.15
N LEU A 71 15.16 1.39 7.82
CA LEU A 71 16.42 1.79 7.21
C LEU A 71 17.58 1.09 7.93
N PRO A 72 18.71 0.88 7.24
CA PRO A 72 19.94 0.49 7.91
C PRO A 72 20.33 1.53 8.97
N ALA A 73 20.76 1.09 10.15
CA ALA A 73 21.16 1.99 11.24
C ALA A 73 22.31 2.95 10.85
N ALA A 74 23.12 2.54 9.87
CA ALA A 74 24.22 3.33 9.32
C ALA A 74 23.78 4.40 8.32
N TYR A 75 22.52 4.38 7.85
CA TYR A 75 22.06 5.33 6.85
C TYR A 75 22.12 6.77 7.37
N ARG A 76 22.66 7.67 6.56
CA ARG A 76 22.72 9.12 6.80
C ARG A 76 22.38 9.81 5.49
N GLY A 77 21.27 10.55 5.45
CA GLY A 77 20.84 11.25 4.25
C GLY A 77 19.35 11.56 4.25
N ASP A 78 18.91 12.21 3.19
CA ASP A 78 17.50 12.54 2.95
C ASP A 78 16.80 11.43 2.19
N ILE A 79 15.55 11.15 2.59
CA ILE A 79 14.69 10.16 1.93
C ILE A 79 13.47 10.89 1.37
N ALA A 80 13.31 10.79 0.06
CA ALA A 80 12.10 11.23 -0.64
C ALA A 80 11.31 10.00 -1.09
N MET A 81 10.00 10.00 -0.83
CA MET A 81 9.10 8.91 -1.20
C MET A 81 7.87 9.45 -1.90
N THR A 82 7.50 8.82 -3.01
CA THR A 82 6.29 9.15 -3.76
C THR A 82 5.39 7.94 -3.78
N LEU A 83 4.23 8.05 -3.13
CA LEU A 83 3.16 7.06 -3.26
C LEU A 83 2.32 7.40 -4.51
N ARG A 84 2.29 6.49 -5.48
CA ARG A 84 1.41 6.59 -6.66
C ARG A 84 0.37 5.48 -6.58
N ILE A 85 -0.90 5.87 -6.60
CA ILE A 85 -2.03 4.95 -6.76
C ILE A 85 -2.54 5.12 -8.19
N THR A 86 -2.54 4.05 -8.97
CA THR A 86 -3.10 4.00 -10.32
C THR A 86 -4.27 3.03 -10.35
N GLY A 87 -5.27 3.31 -11.18
CA GLY A 87 -6.36 2.39 -11.48
C GLY A 87 -6.56 2.30 -12.99
N ASP A 88 -6.87 1.11 -13.47
CA ASP A 88 -7.32 0.91 -14.85
C ASP A 88 -8.84 1.09 -14.89
N VAL A 89 -9.35 1.86 -15.84
CA VAL A 89 -10.78 1.93 -16.13
C VAL A 89 -11.07 0.79 -17.10
N PRO A 90 -11.97 -0.17 -16.78
CA PRO A 90 -12.40 -1.17 -17.76
C PRO A 90 -13.05 -0.46 -18.95
N GLU A 91 -12.65 -0.83 -20.17
CA GLU A 91 -13.35 -0.42 -21.41
C GLU A 91 -14.77 -1.00 -21.49
#